data_AF-A0A950BQH0-F1
#
_entry.id   AF-A0A950BQH0-F1
#
_cell.length_a   1.000
_cell.length_b   1.000
_cell.length_c   1.000
_cell.angle_alpha   90.00
_cell.angle_beta   90.00
_cell.angle_gamma   90.00
#
_symmetry.space_group_name_H-M   'P 1'
#
loop_
_entity.id
_entity.type
_entity.pdbx_description
1 polymer ?
#
loop_
_entity_poly.entity_id
_entity_poly.type
_entity_poly.pdbx_seq_one_letter_code
_entity_poly.pdbx_strand_id
1 'polypeptide(L)'
;MAYSGGLDTSVAVKWINETYDMDVIAYTCDLGQGQDIEAIRQKALRTGAIDAVAEDARNLFIDYFVWPSLMAGALYEGKYPLATALGRPLIAQLMVRVARQHGAAAVAHGCTGKGNDQVRFDVTFQTLAPDLRIVAPVREWKWT
;
A
#
# COMPACT_ATOMS: atom_id res chain seq x y z
N MET A 1 -2.11 4.79 -5.23
CA MET A 1 -1.16 5.10 -4.13
C MET A 1 -1.61 4.40 -2.86
N ALA A 2 -0.74 3.61 -2.22
CA ALA A 2 -0.97 3.09 -0.88
C ALA A 2 -1.04 4.27 0.10
N TYR A 3 -2.22 4.54 0.65
CA TYR A 3 -2.49 5.74 1.42
C TYR A 3 -2.87 5.37 2.85
N SER A 4 -2.09 5.83 3.83
CA SER A 4 -2.32 5.56 5.25
C SER A 4 -3.02 6.71 5.98
N GLY A 5 -3.27 7.82 5.29
CA GLY A 5 -3.72 9.07 5.91
C GLY A 5 -2.61 9.85 6.63
N GLY A 6 -1.37 9.37 6.62
CA GLY A 6 -0.21 10.08 7.16
C GLY A 6 0.18 11.31 6.33
N LEU A 7 0.99 12.19 6.94
CA LEU A 7 1.54 13.38 6.27
C LEU A 7 2.28 13.00 4.98
N ASP A 8 3.21 12.06 5.06
CA ASP A 8 4.06 11.65 3.94
C ASP A 8 3.23 11.15 2.75
N THR A 9 2.24 10.28 3.00
CA THR A 9 1.35 9.80 1.94
C THR A 9 0.44 10.89 1.38
N SER A 10 0.15 11.94 2.15
CA SER A 10 -0.62 13.10 1.69
C SER A 10 0.22 13.99 0.77
N VAL A 11 1.45 14.28 1.17
CA VAL A 11 2.41 15.01 0.32
C VAL A 11 2.72 14.22 -0.95
N ALA A 12 2.85 12.90 -0.84
CA ALA A 12 3.10 12.01 -1.97
C ALA A 12 2.00 12.05 -3.04
N VAL A 13 0.72 12.21 -2.67
CA VAL A 13 -0.37 12.39 -3.64
C VAL A 13 -0.08 13.61 -4.51
N LYS A 14 0.08 14.80 -3.88
CA LYS A 14 0.39 16.04 -4.60
C LYS A 14 1.67 15.95 -5.43
N TRP A 15 2.71 15.36 -4.85
CA TRP A 15 3.99 15.21 -5.52
C TRP A 15 3.90 14.34 -6.78
N ILE A 16 3.11 13.25 -6.75
CA ILE A 16 2.88 12.41 -7.94
C ILE A 16 2.13 13.20 -9.01
N ASN A 17 1.08 13.93 -8.64
CA ASN A 17 0.35 14.78 -9.59
C ASN A 17 1.30 15.76 -10.29
N GLU A 18 2.14 16.48 -9.54
CA GLU A 18 3.01 17.53 -10.09
C GLU A 18 4.23 16.98 -10.83
N THR A 19 4.83 15.88 -10.36
CA THR A 19 6.08 15.34 -10.92
C THR A 19 5.84 14.46 -12.13
N TYR A 20 4.73 13.71 -12.12
CA TYR A 20 4.43 12.72 -13.14
C TYR A 20 3.26 13.10 -14.06
N ASP A 21 2.58 14.22 -13.79
CA ASP A 21 1.36 14.63 -14.49
C ASP A 21 0.34 13.48 -14.53
N MET A 22 0.20 12.80 -13.38
CA MET A 22 -0.65 11.62 -13.22
C MET A 22 -1.75 11.89 -12.20
N ASP A 23 -2.95 11.46 -12.55
CA ASP A 23 -4.03 11.37 -11.59
C ASP A 23 -3.77 10.27 -10.56
N VAL A 24 -4.12 10.55 -9.30
CA VAL A 24 -3.87 9.62 -8.18
C VAL A 24 -5.18 9.06 -7.67
N ILE A 25 -5.26 7.73 -7.65
CA ILE A 25 -6.27 6.98 -6.90
C ILE A 25 -5.64 6.54 -5.58
N ALA A 26 -6.18 7.01 -4.46
CA ALA A 26 -5.74 6.62 -3.13
C ALA A 26 -6.38 5.29 -2.74
N TYR A 27 -5.61 4.41 -2.10
CA TYR A 27 -6.10 3.12 -1.64
C TYR A 27 -5.73 2.88 -0.19
N THR A 28 -6.71 2.50 0.61
CA THR A 28 -6.59 2.17 2.03
C THR A 28 -7.39 0.89 2.31
N CYS A 29 -6.92 0.01 3.18
CA CYS A 29 -7.73 -1.09 3.68
C CYS A 29 -7.59 -1.27 5.19
N ASP A 30 -8.65 -1.78 5.81
CA ASP A 30 -8.63 -2.19 7.22
C ASP A 30 -8.14 -3.63 7.35
N LEU A 31 -7.06 -3.81 8.11
CA LEU A 31 -6.51 -5.11 8.54
C LEU A 31 -6.64 -5.30 10.05
N GLY A 32 -7.43 -4.45 10.73
CA GLY A 32 -7.62 -4.45 12.18
C GLY A 32 -6.79 -3.39 12.91
N GLN A 33 -6.27 -2.38 12.22
CA GLN A 33 -5.42 -1.34 12.83
C GLN A 33 -6.18 -0.30 13.68
N GLY A 34 -7.52 -0.36 13.74
CA GLY A 34 -8.34 0.53 14.58
C GLY A 34 -8.43 1.98 14.06
N GLN A 35 -8.18 2.20 12.77
CA GLN A 35 -8.29 3.51 12.13
C GLN A 35 -9.64 3.69 11.45
N ASP A 36 -10.13 4.92 11.42
CA ASP A 36 -11.30 5.30 10.61
C ASP A 36 -10.88 5.42 9.14
N ILE A 37 -11.08 4.32 8.39
CA ILE A 37 -10.71 4.23 6.98
C ILE A 37 -11.54 5.17 6.09
N GLU A 38 -12.76 5.54 6.51
CA GLU A 38 -13.59 6.49 5.76
C GLU A 38 -13.07 7.91 5.97
N ALA A 39 -12.66 8.27 7.19
CA ALA A 39 -11.97 9.54 7.41
C ALA A 39 -10.66 9.65 6.60
N ILE A 40 -9.91 8.55 6.49
CA ILE A 40 -8.71 8.47 5.64
C ILE A 40 -9.06 8.68 4.17
N ARG A 41 -10.11 8.01 3.67
CA ARG A 41 -10.62 8.17 2.30
C ARG A 41 -10.98 9.63 2.01
N GLN A 42 -11.77 10.25 2.87
CA GLN A 42 -12.16 11.65 2.72
C GLN A 42 -10.96 12.60 2.76
N LYS A 43 -9.95 12.29 3.57
CA LYS A 43 -8.69 13.05 3.59
C LYS A 43 -7.94 12.93 2.27
N ALA A 44 -7.88 11.75 1.67
CA ALA A 44 -7.21 11.55 0.38
C ALA A 44 -7.83 12.42 -0.73
N LEU A 45 -9.16 12.44 -0.82
CA LEU A 45 -9.89 13.28 -1.78
C LEU A 45 -9.57 14.76 -1.59
N ARG A 46 -9.63 15.26 -0.34
CA ARG A 46 -9.24 16.65 -0.02
C ARG A 46 -7.80 16.98 -0.36
N THR A 47 -6.93 15.97 -0.38
CA THR A 47 -5.49 16.13 -0.69
C THR A 47 -5.24 16.19 -2.20
N GLY A 48 -6.22 15.85 -3.04
CA GLY A 48 -6.11 15.92 -4.49
C GLY A 48 -6.05 14.57 -5.20
N ALA A 49 -6.37 13.47 -4.52
CA ALA A 49 -6.66 12.22 -5.21
C ALA A 49 -7.97 12.40 -6.02
N ILE A 50 -7.99 11.92 -7.27
CA ILE A 50 -9.20 11.97 -8.11
C ILE A 50 -10.26 10.98 -7.65
N ASP A 51 -9.82 9.93 -6.96
CA ASP A 51 -10.67 8.93 -6.32
C ASP A 51 -9.94 8.32 -5.12
N ALA A 52 -10.71 7.75 -4.20
CA ALA A 52 -10.19 7.10 -3.01
C ALA A 52 -11.03 5.87 -2.67
N VAL A 53 -10.36 4.71 -2.63
CA VAL A 53 -10.94 3.42 -2.28
C VAL A 53 -10.53 3.05 -0.87
N ALA A 54 -11.53 2.77 -0.03
CA ALA A 54 -11.36 2.24 1.32
C ALA A 54 -12.19 0.98 1.50
N GLU A 55 -11.55 -0.12 1.92
CA GLU A 55 -12.24 -1.40 2.08
C GLU A 55 -11.82 -2.18 3.32
N ASP A 56 -12.74 -3.00 3.84
CA ASP A 56 -12.46 -3.93 4.92
C ASP A 56 -11.83 -5.21 4.37
N ALA A 57 -10.59 -5.48 4.75
CA ALA A 57 -9.83 -6.66 4.33
C ALA A 57 -9.48 -7.57 5.52
N ARG A 58 -10.14 -7.41 6.68
CA ARG A 58 -9.85 -8.16 7.91
C ARG A 58 -10.01 -9.67 7.71
N ASN A 59 -11.12 -10.10 7.12
CA ASN A 59 -11.37 -11.51 6.88
C ASN A 59 -10.37 -12.10 5.88
N LEU A 60 -10.10 -11.39 4.77
CA LEU A 60 -9.07 -11.81 3.80
C LEU A 60 -7.69 -11.95 4.46
N PHE A 61 -7.35 -11.04 5.35
CA PHE A 61 -6.09 -11.08 6.08
C PHE A 61 -6.02 -12.28 7.03
N ILE A 62 -7.08 -12.54 7.78
CA ILE A 62 -7.13 -13.69 8.68
C ILE A 62 -7.02 -15.00 7.89
N ASP A 63 -7.87 -15.18 6.88
CA ASP A 63 -8.04 -16.45 6.18
C ASP A 63 -6.81 -16.82 5.35
N TYR A 64 -6.19 -15.85 4.67
CA TYR A 64 -5.10 -16.12 3.72
C TYR A 64 -3.70 -15.80 4.24
N PHE A 65 -3.56 -15.10 5.37
CA PHE A 65 -2.24 -14.70 5.88
C PHE A 65 -2.02 -15.11 7.33
N VAL A 66 -2.94 -14.78 8.24
CA VAL A 66 -2.75 -15.05 9.67
C VAL A 66 -2.86 -16.54 9.98
N TRP A 67 -3.90 -17.23 9.50
CA TRP A 67 -4.05 -18.67 9.71
C TRP A 67 -2.93 -19.50 9.10
N PRO A 68 -2.53 -19.30 7.83
CA PRO A 68 -1.37 -20.00 7.28
C PRO A 68 -0.08 -19.75 8.06
N SER A 69 0.16 -18.50 8.49
CA SER A 69 1.34 -18.17 9.31
C SER A 69 1.33 -18.87 10.67
N LEU A 70 0.16 -18.97 11.31
CA LEU A 70 -0.01 -19.67 12.58
C LEU A 70 0.20 -21.18 12.42
N MET A 71 -0.42 -21.79 11.41
CA MET A 71 -0.28 -23.22 11.12
C MET A 71 1.17 -23.61 10.82
N ALA A 72 1.92 -22.73 10.14
CA ALA A 72 3.33 -22.92 9.87
C ALA A 72 4.24 -22.70 11.10
N GLY A 73 3.71 -22.20 12.21
CA GLY A 73 4.51 -21.80 13.37
C GLY A 73 5.53 -20.70 13.01
N ALA A 74 5.18 -19.79 12.10
CA ALA A 74 6.14 -18.87 11.50
C ALA A 74 6.68 -17.85 12.51
N LEU A 75 7.98 -17.98 12.81
CA LEU A 75 8.72 -17.05 13.65
C LEU A 75 10.03 -16.67 12.96
N TYR A 76 10.13 -15.42 12.54
CA TYR A 76 11.36 -14.85 12.02
C TYR A 76 12.39 -14.73 13.16
N GLU A 77 13.59 -15.26 12.91
CA GLU A 77 14.67 -15.37 13.90
C GLU A 77 14.22 -16.01 15.23
N GLY A 78 13.24 -16.93 15.16
CA GLY A 78 12.68 -17.63 16.32
C GLY A 78 11.92 -16.75 17.30
N LYS A 79 11.64 -15.48 16.97
CA LYS A 79 11.05 -14.50 17.89
C LYS A 79 9.86 -13.74 17.31
N TYR A 80 9.96 -13.29 16.06
CA TYR A 80 9.02 -12.33 15.51
C TYR A 80 7.96 -13.01 14.61
N PRO A 81 6.65 -12.92 14.93
CA PRO A 81 5.58 -13.62 14.21
C PRO A 81 5.16 -12.92 12.91
N LEU A 82 6.09 -12.23 12.24
CA LEU A 82 5.86 -11.60 10.94
C LEU A 82 4.70 -10.56 10.91
N ALA A 83 4.31 -10.02 12.06
CA ALA A 83 3.09 -9.21 12.23
C ALA A 83 2.88 -8.13 11.15
N THR A 84 3.93 -7.39 10.80
CA THR A 84 3.90 -6.35 9.76
C THR A 84 4.08 -6.92 8.36
N ALA A 85 4.88 -7.98 8.23
CA ALA A 85 5.25 -8.56 6.94
C ALA A 85 4.06 -9.19 6.22
N LEU A 86 3.18 -9.86 6.97
CA LEU A 86 2.04 -10.61 6.44
C LEU A 86 1.04 -9.71 5.69
N GLY A 87 0.84 -8.47 6.13
CA GLY A 87 -0.15 -7.58 5.50
C GLY A 87 0.30 -7.02 4.15
N ARG A 88 1.61 -6.95 3.87
CA ARG A 88 2.13 -6.24 2.69
C ARG A 88 1.73 -6.88 1.36
N PRO A 89 1.82 -8.22 1.19
CA PRO A 89 1.39 -8.84 -0.05
C PRO A 89 -0.11 -8.68 -0.29
N LEU A 90 -0.95 -8.73 0.77
CA LEU A 90 -2.40 -8.50 0.65
C LEU A 90 -2.70 -7.07 0.17
N ILE A 91 -2.10 -6.06 0.81
CA ILE A 91 -2.28 -4.66 0.40
C ILE A 91 -1.87 -4.48 -1.06
N ALA A 92 -0.70 -5.01 -1.44
CA ALA A 92 -0.19 -4.91 -2.80
C ALA A 92 -1.11 -5.61 -3.82
N GLN A 93 -1.62 -6.80 -3.49
CA GLN A 93 -2.56 -7.54 -4.34
C GLN A 93 -3.86 -6.76 -4.58
N LEU A 94 -4.45 -6.21 -3.51
CA LEU A 94 -5.68 -5.42 -3.62
C LEU A 94 -5.44 -4.11 -4.37
N MET A 95 -4.28 -3.49 -4.20
CA MET A 95 -3.88 -2.33 -5.01
C MET A 95 -3.74 -2.66 -6.50
N VAL A 96 -3.20 -3.83 -6.85
CA VAL A 96 -3.14 -4.29 -8.25
C VAL A 96 -4.56 -4.44 -8.80
N ARG A 97 -5.48 -5.06 -8.04
CA ARG A 97 -6.89 -5.20 -8.44
C ARG A 97 -7.52 -3.82 -8.71
N VAL A 98 -7.34 -2.87 -7.80
CA VAL A 98 -7.85 -1.50 -7.98
C VAL A 98 -7.20 -0.81 -9.18
N ALA A 99 -5.87 -0.94 -9.34
CA ALA A 99 -5.17 -0.39 -10.51
C ALA A 99 -5.76 -0.91 -11.83
N ARG A 100 -6.10 -2.20 -11.92
CA ARG A 100 -6.77 -2.77 -13.11
C ARG A 100 -8.17 -2.23 -13.32
N GLN A 101 -8.97 -2.12 -12.25
CA GLN A 101 -10.35 -1.62 -12.34
C GLN A 101 -10.41 -0.17 -12.85
N HIS A 102 -9.40 0.64 -12.53
CA HIS A 102 -9.33 2.04 -12.94
C HIS A 102 -8.45 2.28 -14.18
N GLY A 103 -7.85 1.24 -14.77
CA GLY A 103 -6.94 1.40 -15.90
C GLY A 103 -5.65 2.18 -15.56
N ALA A 104 -5.19 2.11 -14.31
CA ALA A 104 -3.99 2.82 -13.86
C ALA A 104 -2.72 2.24 -14.50
N ALA A 105 -1.78 3.11 -14.88
CA ALA A 105 -0.49 2.73 -15.45
C ALA A 105 0.59 2.43 -14.39
N ALA A 106 0.34 2.78 -13.13
CA ALA A 106 1.32 2.69 -12.05
C ALA A 106 0.69 2.36 -10.70
N VAL A 107 1.49 1.74 -9.84
CA VAL A 107 1.24 1.56 -8.41
C VAL A 107 2.28 2.35 -7.61
N ALA A 108 1.87 2.93 -6.48
CA ALA A 108 2.74 3.77 -5.69
C ALA A 108 2.67 3.45 -4.20
N HIS A 109 3.82 3.48 -3.50
CA HIS A 109 3.89 3.25 -2.06
C HIS A 109 4.87 4.22 -1.38
N GLY A 110 4.61 4.55 -0.10
CA GLY A 110 5.41 5.50 0.68
C GLY A 110 6.53 4.89 1.51
N CYS A 111 7.07 3.71 1.14
CA CYS A 111 8.10 3.07 1.95
C CYS A 111 9.46 3.77 1.77
N THR A 112 10.26 3.83 2.84
CA THR A 112 11.63 4.34 2.79
C THR A 112 12.57 3.36 2.09
N GLY A 113 13.72 3.86 1.61
CA GLY A 113 14.77 3.05 0.99
C GLY A 113 15.57 2.14 1.94
N LYS A 114 15.32 2.20 3.26
CA LYS A 114 16.08 1.45 4.28
C LYS A 114 15.29 0.29 4.90
N GLY A 115 13.98 0.19 4.64
CA GLY A 115 13.10 -0.79 5.26
C GLY A 115 12.82 -2.02 4.39
N ASN A 116 12.31 -3.08 5.02
CA ASN A 116 11.91 -4.31 4.33
C ASN A 116 10.61 -4.16 3.52
N ASP A 117 9.75 -3.21 3.89
CA ASP A 117 8.43 -3.07 3.27
C ASP A 117 8.53 -2.68 1.78
N GLN A 118 9.55 -1.92 1.37
CA GLN A 118 9.76 -1.62 -0.05
C GLN A 118 9.93 -2.90 -0.86
N VAL A 119 10.69 -3.88 -0.34
CA VAL A 119 10.95 -5.15 -1.04
C VAL A 119 9.66 -5.96 -1.12
N ARG A 120 8.89 -6.00 -0.01
CA ARG A 120 7.62 -6.74 0.04
C ARG A 120 6.60 -6.20 -0.97
N PHE A 121 6.49 -4.88 -1.07
CA PHE A 121 5.63 -4.23 -2.07
C PHE A 121 6.15 -4.44 -3.48
N ASP A 122 7.42 -4.08 -3.75
CA ASP A 122 8.01 -4.12 -5.09
C ASP A 122 7.95 -5.53 -5.69
N VAL A 123 8.34 -6.55 -4.91
CA VAL A 123 8.30 -7.95 -5.36
C VAL A 123 6.86 -8.40 -5.62
N THR A 124 5.90 -8.02 -4.76
CA THR A 124 4.50 -8.41 -4.97
C THR A 124 3.93 -7.74 -6.23
N PHE A 125 4.21 -6.45 -6.44
CA PHE A 125 3.79 -5.74 -7.64
C PHE A 125 4.41 -6.33 -8.90
N GLN A 126 5.73 -6.56 -8.91
CA GLN A 126 6.43 -7.17 -10.04
C GLN A 126 5.94 -8.59 -10.33
N THR A 127 5.53 -9.33 -9.31
CA THR A 127 5.00 -10.70 -9.49
C THR A 127 3.59 -10.69 -10.06
N LEU A 128 2.71 -9.83 -9.56
CA LEU A 128 1.28 -9.83 -9.92
C LEU A 128 0.95 -8.96 -11.14
N ALA A 129 1.76 -7.94 -11.40
CA ALA A 129 1.53 -6.93 -12.43
C ALA A 129 2.85 -6.32 -12.93
N PRO A 130 3.72 -7.12 -13.58
CA PRO A 130 5.04 -6.67 -14.03
C PRO A 130 5.01 -5.51 -15.03
N ASP A 131 3.87 -5.28 -15.68
CA ASP A 131 3.62 -4.18 -16.62
C ASP A 131 3.29 -2.85 -15.92
N LEU A 132 2.91 -2.86 -14.63
CA LEU A 132 2.64 -1.63 -13.89
C LEU A 132 3.96 -0.99 -13.41
N ARG A 133 4.11 0.31 -13.66
CA ARG A 133 5.24 1.07 -13.11
C ARG A 133 5.11 1.17 -11.58
N ILE A 134 6.20 0.94 -10.86
CA ILE A 134 6.27 1.21 -9.42
C ILE A 134 6.80 2.63 -9.20
N VAL A 135 6.08 3.43 -8.42
CA VAL A 135 6.48 4.77 -7.99
C VAL A 135 6.69 4.77 -6.48
N ALA A 136 7.86 5.20 -6.03
CA ALA A 136 8.20 5.22 -4.60
C ALA A 136 8.67 6.63 -4.19
N PRO A 137 7.75 7.57 -3.94
CA PRO A 137 8.08 8.99 -3.76
C PRO A 137 9.16 9.22 -2.70
N VAL A 138 9.06 8.57 -1.55
CA VAL A 138 10.03 8.71 -0.45
C VAL A 138 11.45 8.26 -0.82
N ARG A 139 11.61 7.39 -1.82
CA ARG A 139 12.91 6.96 -2.36
C ARG A 139 13.43 7.89 -3.46
N GLU A 140 12.52 8.58 -4.14
CA GLU A 140 12.82 9.44 -5.29
C GLU A 140 12.98 10.91 -4.91
N TRP A 141 12.42 11.32 -3.76
CA TRP A 141 12.56 12.65 -3.21
C TRP A 141 14.04 12.96 -2.96
N LYS A 142 14.54 13.98 -3.65
CA LYS A 142 15.86 14.55 -3.41
C LYS A 142 15.79 15.61 -2.31
N TRP A 143 15.20 15.28 -1.17
CA TRP A 143 15.30 16.14 0.02
C TRP A 143 16.65 15.85 0.67
N THR A 144 17.58 16.78 0.49
CA THR A 144 18.86 16.87 1.21
C THR A 144 18.74 17.86 2.36
#